data_AF-A0A933XGG6-F1
#
_entry.id   AF-A0A933XGG6-F1
#
_cell.length_a   1.000
_cell.length_b   1.000
_cell.length_c   1.000
_cell.angle_alpha   90.00
_cell.angle_beta   90.00
_cell.angle_gamma   90.00
#
_symmetry.space_group_name_H-M   'P 1'
#
loop_
_entity.id
_entity.type
_entity.pdbx_description
1 polymer ?
#
loop_
_entity_poly.entity_id
_entity_poly.type
_entity_poly.pdbx_seq_one_letter_code
_entity_poly.pdbx_strand_id
1 'polypeptide(L)'
;MNQSGRLHPLTIAIREMADIFGRMGFGIAYGPELEDEWHNFTALNVPPDHPSRDMQDTFWIKDQPGKVLRTHTSPVQIRYMEQQMKKGIEPPYRIIVPGKVFRNEATDATHEAQFYQLEGLAVGTDITLAHLKGTIEKFYREYLGERS
;
A
#
# COMPACT_ATOMS: atom_id res chain seq x y z
N MET A 1 34.09 -11.20 18.55
CA MET A 1 33.57 -9.85 18.23
C MET A 1 32.06 -9.91 18.30
N ASN A 2 31.43 -9.19 19.24
CA ASN A 2 29.98 -9.10 19.33
C ASN A 2 29.54 -7.93 18.43
N GLN A 3 29.22 -8.18 17.16
CA GLN A 3 28.61 -7.15 16.32
C GLN A 3 27.11 -7.14 16.58
N SER A 4 26.59 -6.10 17.22
CA SER A 4 25.15 -5.89 17.36
C SER A 4 24.57 -5.45 16.02
N GLY A 5 23.71 -6.28 15.42
CA GLY A 5 22.96 -5.93 14.23
C GLY A 5 22.00 -4.75 14.47
N ARG A 6 21.66 -4.03 13.41
CA ARG A 6 20.64 -2.97 13.42
C ARG A 6 19.61 -3.23 12.32
N LEU A 7 18.37 -2.83 12.57
CA LEU A 7 17.32 -2.86 11.56
C LEU A 7 17.53 -1.73 10.55
N HIS A 8 17.13 -1.98 9.31
CA HIS A 8 17.10 -0.94 8.28
C HIS A 8 16.12 0.17 8.68
N PRO A 9 16.43 1.47 8.45
CA PRO A 9 15.55 2.58 8.83
C PRO A 9 14.12 2.45 8.29
N LEU A 10 13.95 2.00 7.05
CA LEU A 10 12.62 1.72 6.47
C LEU A 10 11.85 0.65 7.26
N THR A 11 12.54 -0.40 7.74
CA THR A 11 11.92 -1.43 8.56
C THR A 11 11.46 -0.87 9.90
N ILE A 12 12.23 0.05 10.50
CA ILE A 12 11.87 0.72 11.75
C ILE A 12 10.62 1.57 11.52
N ALA A 13 10.62 2.44 10.50
CA ALA A 13 9.49 3.31 10.17
C ALA A 13 8.22 2.51 9.86
N ILE A 14 8.29 1.47 9.02
CA ILE A 14 7.13 0.63 8.69
C ILE A 14 6.57 -0.06 9.93
N ARG A 15 7.44 -0.54 10.84
CA ARG A 15 6.99 -1.18 12.09
C ARG A 15 6.30 -0.20 13.03
N GLU A 16 6.83 1.00 13.16
CA GLU A 16 6.25 2.06 13.99
C GLU A 16 4.89 2.50 13.45
N MET A 17 4.78 2.77 12.15
CA MET A 17 3.51 3.09 11.51
C MET A 17 2.50 1.95 11.67
N ALA A 18 2.93 0.69 11.46
CA ALA A 18 2.08 -0.47 11.61
C ALA A 18 1.57 -0.67 13.05
N ASP A 19 2.39 -0.37 14.06
CA ASP A 19 1.98 -0.42 15.47
C ASP A 19 0.88 0.61 15.77
N ILE A 20 1.05 1.86 15.31
CA ILE A 20 0.05 2.93 15.49
C ILE A 20 -1.29 2.53 14.88
N PHE A 21 -1.29 2.05 13.63
CA PHE A 21 -2.50 1.56 12.97
C PHE A 21 -3.08 0.32 13.66
N GLY A 22 -2.25 -0.58 14.16
CA GLY A 22 -2.66 -1.74 14.95
C GLY A 22 -3.42 -1.33 16.23
N ARG A 23 -2.95 -0.31 16.94
CA ARG A 23 -3.65 0.28 18.10
C ARG A 23 -4.96 0.99 17.73
N MET A 24 -5.19 1.28 16.45
CA MET A 24 -6.48 1.75 15.91
C MET A 24 -7.39 0.62 15.40
N GLY A 25 -6.97 -0.64 15.54
CA GLY A 25 -7.74 -1.83 15.13
C GLY A 25 -7.59 -2.19 13.64
N PHE A 26 -6.54 -1.70 12.97
CA PHE A 26 -6.23 -2.11 11.60
C PHE A 26 -5.43 -3.42 11.61
N GLY A 27 -5.82 -4.36 10.76
CA GLY A 27 -4.99 -5.52 10.41
C GLY A 27 -3.91 -5.14 9.39
N ILE A 28 -3.03 -6.10 9.07
CA ILE A 28 -2.03 -5.94 8.01
C ILE A 28 -2.34 -6.92 6.89
N ALA A 29 -2.38 -6.43 5.65
CA ALA A 29 -2.45 -7.27 4.46
C ALA A 29 -1.18 -7.12 3.63
N TYR A 30 -0.76 -8.23 3.01
CA TYR A 30 0.35 -8.27 2.08
C TYR A 30 -0.11 -8.88 0.76
N GLY A 31 0.57 -8.52 -0.32
CA GLY A 31 0.34 -9.09 -1.64
C GLY A 31 1.59 -9.04 -2.50
N PRO A 32 1.53 -9.59 -3.72
CA PRO A 32 2.71 -9.79 -4.56
C PRO A 32 3.27 -8.47 -5.07
N GLU A 33 4.57 -8.46 -5.38
CA GLU A 33 5.25 -7.34 -6.05
C GLU A 33 5.03 -7.41 -7.58
N LEU A 34 4.97 -8.62 -8.14
CA LEU A 34 4.58 -8.89 -9.52
C LEU A 34 3.06 -9.05 -9.58
N GLU A 35 2.41 -8.13 -10.28
CA GLU A 35 0.96 -8.02 -10.31
C GLU A 35 0.42 -8.18 -11.75
N ASP A 36 -0.85 -8.53 -11.89
CA ASP A 36 -1.56 -8.44 -13.16
C ASP A 36 -2.18 -7.05 -13.36
N GLU A 37 -2.29 -6.65 -14.62
CA GLU A 37 -2.84 -5.35 -15.05
C GLU A 37 -4.24 -5.11 -14.49
N TRP A 38 -5.05 -6.17 -14.34
CA TRP A 38 -6.41 -6.03 -13.84
C TRP A 38 -6.42 -5.55 -12.39
N HIS A 39 -5.66 -6.18 -11.48
CA HIS A 39 -5.60 -5.73 -10.09
C HIS A 39 -4.82 -4.43 -9.95
N ASN A 40 -3.76 -4.21 -10.75
CA ASN A 40 -2.94 -3.00 -10.64
C ASN A 40 -3.68 -1.74 -11.11
N PHE A 41 -4.59 -1.87 -12.07
CA PHE A 41 -5.24 -0.72 -12.70
C PHE A 41 -6.75 -0.86 -12.83
N THR A 42 -7.23 -1.87 -13.56
CA THR A 42 -8.65 -1.94 -13.98
C THR A 42 -9.61 -2.02 -12.81
N ALA A 43 -9.32 -2.87 -11.82
CA ALA A 43 -10.13 -3.02 -10.61
C ALA A 43 -10.17 -1.76 -9.73
N LEU A 44 -9.23 -0.84 -9.95
CA LEU A 44 -9.09 0.43 -9.25
C LEU A 44 -9.59 1.62 -10.08
N ASN A 45 -10.38 1.33 -11.12
CA ASN A 45 -11.00 2.33 -12.00
C ASN A 45 -9.99 3.21 -12.75
N VAL A 46 -8.78 2.69 -13.01
CA VAL A 46 -7.81 3.33 -13.92
C VAL A 46 -8.13 2.82 -15.33
N PRO A 47 -8.47 3.65 -16.32
CA PRO A 47 -8.84 3.18 -17.67
C PRO A 47 -7.61 2.80 -18.53
N PRO A 48 -7.77 2.05 -19.64
CA PRO A 48 -6.67 1.59 -20.49
C PRO A 48 -5.82 2.68 -21.11
N ASP A 49 -6.39 3.86 -21.36
CA ASP A 49 -5.75 5.04 -21.95
C ASP A 49 -5.14 5.99 -20.90
N HIS A 50 -5.11 5.58 -19.63
CA HIS A 50 -4.53 6.38 -18.56
C HIS A 50 -2.99 6.42 -18.65
N PRO A 51 -2.33 7.58 -18.54
CA PRO A 51 -0.87 7.71 -18.66
C PRO A 51 -0.09 6.77 -17.74
N SER A 52 -0.58 6.51 -16.52
CA SER A 52 0.10 5.58 -15.60
C SER A 52 0.22 4.14 -16.12
N ARG A 53 -0.52 3.75 -17.16
CA ARG A 53 -0.36 2.45 -17.83
C ARG A 53 0.72 2.47 -18.91
N ASP A 54 1.21 3.64 -19.33
CA ASP A 54 2.26 3.72 -20.33
C ASP A 54 3.56 3.07 -19.85
N MET A 55 4.31 2.52 -20.81
CA MET A 55 5.61 1.89 -20.53
C MET A 55 6.65 2.90 -19.99
N GLN A 56 6.39 4.19 -20.16
CA GLN A 56 7.22 5.26 -19.61
C GLN A 56 7.09 5.37 -18.09
N ASP A 57 5.94 5.01 -17.51
CA ASP A 57 5.67 5.14 -16.07
C ASP A 57 5.66 3.79 -15.33
N THR A 58 5.36 2.70 -16.03
CA THR A 58 5.19 1.36 -15.45
C THR A 58 6.20 0.34 -15.98
N PHE A 59 6.78 -0.45 -15.08
CA PHE A 59 7.59 -1.60 -15.47
C PHE A 59 6.73 -2.78 -15.91
N TRP A 60 6.58 -2.93 -17.22
CA TRP A 60 5.96 -4.10 -17.86
C TRP A 60 6.95 -5.26 -17.99
N ILE A 61 6.48 -6.48 -17.74
CA ILE A 61 7.34 -7.65 -17.80
C ILE A 61 7.42 -8.18 -19.24
N LYS A 62 8.65 -8.19 -19.77
CA LYS A 62 8.93 -8.78 -21.07
C LYS A 62 8.49 -10.25 -21.10
N ASP A 63 7.86 -10.64 -22.22
CA ASP A 63 7.38 -12.01 -22.48
C ASP A 63 6.28 -12.51 -21.50
N GLN A 64 5.68 -11.61 -20.70
CA GLN A 64 4.52 -11.91 -19.85
C GLN A 64 3.42 -10.84 -20.04
N PRO A 65 2.56 -10.96 -21.08
CA PRO A 65 1.51 -10.01 -21.35
C PRO A 65 0.60 -9.76 -20.14
N GLY A 66 0.30 -8.49 -19.85
CA GLY A 66 -0.55 -8.11 -18.72
C GLY A 66 0.10 -8.24 -17.34
N LYS A 67 1.42 -8.46 -17.26
CA LYS A 67 2.17 -8.47 -15.99
C LYS A 67 3.01 -7.21 -15.81
N VAL A 68 2.95 -6.66 -14.61
CA VAL A 68 3.64 -5.43 -14.21
C VAL A 68 4.28 -5.61 -12.83
N LEU A 69 5.36 -4.88 -12.56
CA LEU A 69 5.71 -4.61 -11.17
C LEU A 69 4.70 -3.59 -10.62
N ARG A 70 4.12 -3.85 -9.45
CA ARG A 70 3.06 -3.00 -8.91
C ARG A 70 3.55 -1.56 -8.71
N THR A 71 2.73 -0.60 -9.11
CA THR A 71 3.04 0.84 -9.04
C THR A 71 2.60 1.50 -7.74
N HIS A 72 1.76 0.79 -6.99
CA HIS A 72 1.26 1.14 -5.66
C HIS A 72 0.83 -0.14 -4.92
N THR A 73 0.43 -0.02 -3.66
CA THR A 73 0.00 -1.16 -2.82
C THR A 73 -1.52 -1.40 -2.84
N SER A 74 -2.31 -0.51 -3.44
CA SER A 74 -3.76 -0.66 -3.63
C SER A 74 -4.22 -1.98 -4.27
N PRO A 75 -3.47 -2.68 -5.15
CA PRO A 75 -3.94 -3.94 -5.72
C PRO A 75 -4.17 -5.02 -4.64
N VAL A 76 -3.43 -4.92 -3.54
CA VAL A 76 -3.61 -5.79 -2.37
C VAL A 76 -4.96 -5.55 -1.69
N GLN A 77 -5.51 -4.32 -1.74
CA GLN A 77 -6.82 -4.01 -1.18
C GLN A 77 -7.94 -4.75 -1.93
N ILE A 78 -7.87 -4.78 -3.26
CA ILE A 78 -8.78 -5.57 -4.10
C ILE A 78 -8.66 -7.05 -3.77
N ARG A 79 -7.43 -7.60 -3.80
CA ARG A 79 -7.18 -9.01 -3.46
C ARG A 79 -7.67 -9.37 -2.06
N TYR A 80 -7.49 -8.48 -1.09
CA TYR A 80 -7.97 -8.67 0.27
C TYR A 80 -9.49 -8.78 0.31
N MET A 81 -10.21 -7.81 -0.28
CA MET A 81 -11.68 -7.82 -0.32
C MET A 81 -12.21 -9.07 -1.01
N GLU A 82 -11.67 -9.45 -2.17
CA GLU A 82 -12.04 -10.70 -2.86
C GLU A 82 -11.82 -11.93 -1.99
N GLN A 83 -10.70 -11.98 -1.25
CA GLN A 83 -10.38 -13.10 -0.38
C GLN A 83 -11.35 -13.19 0.81
N GLN A 84 -11.75 -12.05 1.39
CA GLN A 84 -12.74 -12.03 2.48
C GLN A 84 -14.11 -12.49 1.97
N MET A 85 -14.55 -11.98 0.82
CA MET A 85 -15.81 -12.38 0.19
C MET A 85 -15.82 -13.88 -0.14
N LYS A 86 -14.73 -14.44 -0.67
CA LYS A 86 -14.59 -15.89 -0.91
C LYS A 86 -14.67 -16.72 0.37
N LYS A 87 -14.32 -16.15 1.52
CA LYS A 87 -14.43 -16.78 2.85
C LYS A 87 -15.81 -16.58 3.50
N GLY A 88 -16.73 -15.85 2.88
CA GLY A 88 -18.02 -15.47 3.48
C GLY A 88 -17.88 -14.50 4.64
N ILE A 89 -16.76 -13.77 4.70
CA ILE A 89 -16.55 -12.70 5.67
C ILE A 89 -17.01 -11.42 4.99
N GLU A 90 -17.95 -10.71 5.59
CA GLU A 90 -18.46 -9.42 5.13
C GLU A 90 -17.76 -8.26 5.86
N PRO A 91 -17.80 -7.02 5.34
CA PRO A 91 -17.35 -5.84 6.08
C PRO A 91 -18.00 -5.75 7.47
N PRO A 92 -17.31 -5.15 8.47
CA PRO A 92 -16.29 -4.15 8.30
C PRO A 92 -14.86 -4.69 8.09
N TYR A 93 -14.12 -4.05 7.20
CA TYR A 93 -12.69 -4.28 7.01
C TYR A 93 -11.89 -3.05 7.41
N ARG A 94 -10.76 -3.25 8.10
CA ARG A 94 -9.75 -2.22 8.34
C ARG A 94 -8.38 -2.84 8.21
N ILE A 95 -7.63 -2.45 7.19
CA ILE A 95 -6.29 -2.95 6.93
C ILE A 95 -5.33 -1.84 6.54
N ILE A 96 -4.06 -2.03 6.85
CA ILE A 96 -2.96 -1.35 6.18
C ILE A 96 -2.21 -2.31 5.27
N VAL A 97 -1.59 -1.76 4.24
CA VAL A 97 -0.80 -2.49 3.26
C VAL A 97 0.58 -1.84 3.14
N PRO A 98 1.55 -2.23 3.99
CA PRO A 98 2.93 -1.83 3.80
C PRO A 98 3.55 -2.68 2.68
N GLY A 99 4.25 -2.05 1.75
CA GLY A 99 4.86 -2.79 0.64
C GLY A 99 5.80 -1.97 -0.22
N LYS A 100 6.77 -2.67 -0.82
CA LYS A 100 7.63 -2.14 -1.87
C LYS A 100 6.85 -1.94 -3.16
N VAL A 101 7.09 -0.85 -3.86
CA VAL A 101 6.44 -0.50 -5.14
C VAL A 101 7.50 0.00 -6.12
N PHE A 102 7.14 0.04 -7.40
CA PHE A 102 8.06 0.34 -8.48
C PHE A 102 7.47 1.37 -9.44
N ARG A 103 8.26 2.34 -9.86
CA ARG A 103 7.88 3.32 -10.89
C ARG A 103 9.02 3.50 -11.86
N ASN A 104 8.71 3.60 -13.14
CA ASN A 104 9.72 3.84 -14.16
C ASN A 104 10.08 5.33 -14.18
N GLU A 105 10.75 5.79 -13.13
CA GLU A 105 11.18 7.17 -12.95
C GLU A 105 12.71 7.25 -12.92
N ALA A 106 13.26 8.37 -13.39
CA ALA A 106 14.69 8.62 -13.30
C ALA A 106 15.10 8.75 -11.83
N THR A 107 16.13 8.00 -11.42
CA THR A 107 16.63 8.04 -10.04
C THR A 107 17.45 9.31 -9.80
N ASP A 108 17.06 10.08 -8.79
CA ASP A 108 17.78 11.25 -8.31
C ASP A 108 17.72 11.33 -6.77
N ALA A 109 18.13 12.45 -6.17
CA ALA A 109 18.17 12.59 -4.70
C ALA A 109 16.80 12.50 -4.02
N THR A 110 15.70 12.66 -4.77
CA THR A 110 14.32 12.70 -4.28
C THR A 110 13.38 11.69 -4.97
N HIS A 111 13.81 11.11 -6.10
CA HIS A 111 13.04 10.13 -6.87
C HIS A 111 13.79 8.80 -6.93
N GLU A 112 13.08 7.72 -6.66
CA GLU A 112 13.62 6.36 -6.68
C GLU A 112 12.70 5.46 -7.50
N ALA A 113 13.27 4.62 -8.34
CA ALA A 113 12.48 3.67 -9.14
C ALA A 113 11.86 2.56 -8.28
N GLN A 114 12.38 2.37 -7.06
CA GLN A 114 11.91 1.41 -6.08
C GLN A 114 11.84 2.06 -4.69
N PHE A 115 10.64 2.12 -4.11
CA PHE A 115 10.41 2.68 -2.79
C PHE A 115 9.32 1.90 -2.04
N TYR A 116 8.95 2.35 -0.84
CA TYR A 116 7.93 1.70 -0.02
C TYR A 116 6.75 2.64 0.18
N GLN A 117 5.55 2.06 0.12
CA GLN A 117 4.30 2.72 0.49
C GLN A 117 3.65 2.01 1.68
N LEU A 118 2.78 2.74 2.36
CA LEU A 118 1.84 2.21 3.32
C LEU A 118 0.47 2.81 2.96
N GLU A 119 -0.43 1.97 2.47
CA GLU A 119 -1.81 2.38 2.20
C GLU A 119 -2.76 1.83 3.26
N GLY A 120 -3.90 2.50 3.45
CA GLY A 120 -4.95 2.08 4.37
C GLY A 120 -6.30 1.92 3.65
N LEU A 121 -7.04 0.88 4.02
CA LEU A 121 -8.40 0.62 3.58
C LEU A 121 -9.32 0.45 4.80
N ALA A 122 -10.43 1.19 4.81
CA ALA A 122 -11.52 0.99 5.76
C ALA A 122 -12.86 0.90 4.99
N VAL A 123 -13.55 -0.23 5.12
CA VAL A 123 -14.85 -0.49 4.47
C VAL A 123 -15.86 -0.86 5.54
N GLY A 124 -17.03 -0.24 5.49
CA GLY A 124 -18.14 -0.47 6.43
C GLY A 124 -19.32 0.43 6.09
N THR A 125 -20.52 0.05 6.51
CA THR A 125 -21.77 0.78 6.21
C THR A 125 -21.85 2.15 6.87
N ASP A 126 -21.08 2.36 7.93
CA ASP A 126 -21.02 3.56 8.76
C ASP A 126 -19.75 4.39 8.52
N ILE A 127 -18.91 4.03 7.55
CA ILE A 127 -17.67 4.76 7.25
C ILE A 127 -18.00 6.10 6.59
N THR A 128 -17.38 7.18 7.09
CA THR A 128 -17.59 8.56 6.64
C THR A 128 -16.24 9.25 6.49
N LEU A 129 -16.24 10.42 5.84
CA LEU A 129 -15.04 11.25 5.74
C LEU A 129 -14.51 11.69 7.13
N ALA A 130 -15.37 11.82 8.13
CA ALA A 130 -14.95 12.12 9.50
C ALA A 130 -14.07 11.00 10.08
N HIS A 131 -14.36 9.74 9.76
CA HIS A 131 -13.52 8.60 10.16
C HIS A 131 -12.14 8.64 9.49
N LEU A 132 -12.06 9.01 8.20
CA LEU A 132 -10.78 9.19 7.51
C LEU A 132 -9.96 10.30 8.18
N LYS A 133 -10.57 11.48 8.40
CA LYS A 133 -9.90 12.61 9.06
C LYS A 133 -9.38 12.21 10.44
N GLY A 134 -10.21 11.60 11.28
CA GLY A 134 -9.83 11.18 12.63
C GLY A 134 -8.72 10.14 12.63
N THR A 135 -8.72 9.21 11.67
CA THR A 135 -7.66 8.20 11.52
C THR A 135 -6.33 8.85 11.17
N ILE A 136 -6.32 9.76 10.19
CA ILE A 136 -5.11 10.47 9.75
C ILE A 136 -4.59 11.40 10.87
N GLU A 137 -5.47 12.13 11.54
CA GLU A 137 -5.11 13.01 12.65
C GLU A 137 -4.48 12.24 13.80
N LYS A 138 -5.07 11.10 14.20
CA LYS A 138 -4.53 10.23 15.23
C LYS A 138 -3.18 9.65 14.82
N PHE A 139 -3.04 9.18 13.58
CA PHE A 139 -1.77 8.68 13.06
C PHE A 139 -0.66 9.72 13.16
N TYR A 140 -0.87 10.94 12.64
CA TYR A 140 0.15 11.99 12.68
C TYR A 140 0.51 12.41 14.10
N ARG A 141 -0.49 12.56 14.98
CA ARG A 141 -0.26 12.92 16.39
C ARG A 141 0.63 11.91 17.09
N GLU A 142 0.45 10.62 16.81
CA GLU A 142 1.25 9.56 17.43
C GLU A 142 2.61 9.39 16.76
N TYR A 143 2.70 9.55 15.44
CA TYR A 143 3.94 9.33 14.68
C TYR A 143 4.92 10.51 14.77
N LEU A 144 4.42 11.75 14.82
CA LEU A 144 5.22 12.97 14.91
C LEU A 144 5.33 13.55 16.33
N GLY A 145 4.47 13.09 17.25
CA GLY A 145 4.39 13.54 18.64
C GLY A 145 3.45 14.74 18.85
N GLU A 146 3.17 15.09 20.12
CA GLU A 146 2.14 16.07 20.53
C GLU A 146 2.41 17.55 20.17
N ARG A 147 3.32 17.85 19.24
CA ARG A 147 3.71 19.23 18.86
C ARG A 147 3.64 19.53 17.35
N SER A 148 3.08 18.64 16.54
CA SER A 148 2.85 18.84 15.10
C SER A 148 1.39 19.12 14.78
#